data_AF-A0A8B8JC39-F1
#
_entry.id   AF-A0A8B8JC39-F1
#
_cell.length_a   1.000
_cell.length_b   1.000
_cell.length_c   1.000
_cell.angle_alpha   90.00
_cell.angle_beta   90.00
_cell.angle_gamma   90.00
#
_symmetry.space_group_name_H-M   'P 1'
#
loop_
_entity.id
_entity.type
_entity.pdbx_description
1 polymer ?
#
loop_
_entity_poly.entity_id
_entity_poly.type
_entity_poly.pdbx_seq_one_letter_code
_entity_poly.pdbx_strand_id
1 'polypeptide(L)'
;MWRRSLAENSSSVELSNSSFILAAERTDRKDPLNGYKHYTGGWNISNNHYWASVGFTAAPLFVLALIWFLGFGLVLLLICCCYCCCRRQSYSYSRTAYALSLILLILFTCAAIVGCIVLYTGQGKFHSSTSNTLDYVVGQANITVDNLRNFSESLADAKKIGVDQIFLPADIQGKIDAIQTKLNSSANDLSTKTKDNSRKIQHVLDEVVLALIILAAVMLLVAFLGFLFSILGLQFLVSIFVIVGWILVAGTFILCGVFLLLHNVVADTCVAMNDWVDHPHAHTALDDILPCVDTATANESLYRGREVTFQLVNVVNQVINNISNRNFPPRAGPLYYNQSGPLMPPLCNPYTAGLSNRTCATGEVSLSNASQVWRGYICQAAVVSGSEICTTAGRVTPGIYKQMAAAVNVSQGIYLYGPFLTGLEDCTFVRQTFTEINNNYCPGLEQHSKWIYVGLVMVSTAVMLSLIFWVIYARERRHRKYNKQFIHSGQPPLPLQEKAP
;
A
#
# COMPACT_ATOMS: atom_id res chain seq x y z
N MET A 1 35.61 -5.05 16.34
CA MET A 1 37.08 -4.83 16.46
C MET A 1 37.70 -5.65 15.34
N TRP A 2 37.98 -5.12 14.14
CA TRP A 2 39.08 -4.19 13.86
C TRP A 2 38.88 -3.49 12.51
N ARG A 3 39.14 -2.17 12.50
CA ARG A 3 39.38 -1.32 11.34
C ARG A 3 40.72 -1.66 10.69
N ARG A 4 40.85 -1.46 9.38
CA ARG A 4 42.02 -0.80 8.76
C ARG A 4 41.65 -0.21 7.39
N SER A 5 41.90 1.09 7.29
CA SER A 5 41.78 1.99 6.14
C SER A 5 43.05 2.00 5.28
N LEU A 6 42.91 2.23 3.98
CA LEU A 6 43.81 2.99 3.08
C LEU A 6 42.93 3.36 1.86
N ALA A 7 42.31 4.55 1.74
CA ALA A 7 42.84 5.89 1.49
C ALA A 7 43.61 6.04 0.17
N GLU A 8 43.04 6.90 -0.69
CA GLU A 8 43.62 7.64 -1.83
C GLU A 8 43.89 6.89 -3.14
N ASN A 9 42.90 6.94 -4.03
CA ASN A 9 43.19 7.38 -5.40
C ASN A 9 42.21 8.50 -5.76
N SER A 10 42.70 9.73 -5.67
CA SER A 10 42.04 10.95 -6.06
C SER A 10 42.03 11.07 -7.59
N SER A 11 40.99 10.52 -8.21
CA SER A 11 40.49 11.02 -9.48
C SER A 11 39.10 11.58 -9.20
N SER A 12 38.98 12.90 -9.33
CA SER A 12 37.74 13.68 -9.33
C SER A 12 36.65 12.98 -10.12
N VAL A 13 35.82 12.19 -9.42
CA VAL A 13 34.51 11.80 -9.92
C VAL A 13 33.66 13.02 -9.74
N GLU A 14 33.23 13.58 -10.87
CA GLU A 14 32.20 14.59 -10.94
C GLU A 14 31.10 14.29 -9.92
N LEU A 15 30.73 15.31 -9.16
CA LEU A 15 29.52 15.32 -8.34
C LEU A 15 28.33 15.23 -9.30
N SER A 16 28.08 14.04 -9.84
CA SER A 16 26.80 13.74 -10.45
C SER A 16 25.78 13.89 -9.33
N ASN A 17 24.69 14.60 -9.61
CA ASN A 17 23.46 14.52 -8.82
C ASN A 17 22.98 13.07 -8.84
N SER A 18 23.61 12.21 -8.05
CA SER A 18 23.33 10.78 -8.03
C SER A 18 22.08 10.57 -7.19
N SER A 19 20.95 10.34 -7.87
CA SER A 19 19.73 9.82 -7.26
C SER A 19 20.07 8.60 -6.41
N PHE A 20 19.57 8.56 -5.18
CA PHE A 20 19.79 7.41 -4.30
C PHE A 20 18.98 6.21 -4.82
N ILE A 21 19.64 5.05 -4.85
CA ILE A 21 19.12 3.84 -5.47
C ILE A 21 18.43 3.01 -4.39
N LEU A 22 17.11 2.88 -4.48
CA LEU A 22 16.29 2.12 -3.54
C LEU A 22 16.48 0.61 -3.73
N ALA A 23 16.55 -0.17 -2.66
CA ALA A 23 16.66 -1.63 -2.66
C ALA A 23 17.80 -2.15 -3.56
N ALA A 24 18.94 -1.45 -3.59
CA ALA A 24 20.03 -1.70 -4.54
C ALA A 24 20.55 -3.14 -4.48
N GLU A 25 20.84 -3.66 -3.28
CA GLU A 25 21.37 -5.03 -3.10
C GLU A 25 20.35 -6.10 -3.54
N ARG A 26 19.07 -5.89 -3.22
CA ARG A 26 18.02 -6.87 -3.49
C ARG A 26 17.62 -6.91 -4.98
N THR A 27 17.73 -5.78 -5.66
CA THR A 27 17.37 -5.62 -7.08
C THR A 27 18.51 -5.94 -8.05
N ASP A 28 19.73 -6.18 -7.53
CA ASP A 28 20.89 -6.64 -8.30
C ASP A 28 20.65 -8.04 -8.88
N ARG A 29 20.12 -8.07 -10.11
CA ARG A 29 19.62 -9.27 -10.80
C ARG A 29 19.88 -9.16 -12.30
N LYS A 30 19.94 -10.29 -13.00
CA LYS A 30 20.16 -10.30 -14.45
C LYS A 30 18.97 -9.70 -15.21
N ASP A 31 19.27 -8.76 -16.10
CA ASP A 31 18.29 -8.14 -16.98
C ASP A 31 18.39 -8.68 -18.42
N PRO A 32 17.38 -9.42 -18.89
CA PRO A 32 17.37 -9.96 -20.25
C PRO A 32 17.28 -8.87 -21.34
N LEU A 33 16.76 -7.67 -21.03
CA LEU A 33 16.70 -6.56 -21.99
C LEU A 33 18.04 -5.84 -22.17
N ASN A 34 18.99 -6.05 -21.26
CA ASN A 34 20.33 -5.47 -21.32
C ASN A 34 21.42 -6.55 -21.47
N GLY A 35 21.18 -7.52 -22.36
CA GLY A 35 22.15 -8.57 -22.67
C GLY A 35 22.53 -9.43 -21.45
N TYR A 36 21.60 -9.63 -20.51
CA TYR A 36 21.80 -10.37 -19.25
C TYR A 36 22.83 -9.77 -18.30
N LYS A 37 23.18 -8.49 -18.48
CA LYS A 37 23.95 -7.73 -17.47
C LYS A 37 23.11 -7.57 -16.20
N HIS A 38 23.80 -7.39 -15.08
CA HIS A 38 23.14 -7.11 -13.81
C HIS A 38 22.48 -5.72 -13.85
N TYR A 39 21.24 -5.66 -13.38
CA TYR A 39 20.46 -4.45 -13.23
C TYR A 39 20.83 -3.78 -11.90
N THR A 40 21.39 -2.57 -11.99
CA THR A 40 21.84 -1.80 -10.82
C THR A 40 21.00 -0.54 -10.58
N GLY A 41 19.82 -0.45 -11.21
CA GLY A 41 18.98 0.75 -11.19
C GLY A 41 18.08 0.89 -9.96
N GLY A 42 18.07 -0.10 -9.07
CA GLY A 42 17.23 -0.09 -7.87
C GLY A 42 15.75 -0.38 -8.13
N TRP A 43 14.94 -0.33 -7.09
CA TRP A 43 13.49 -0.41 -7.23
C TRP A 43 12.98 0.82 -8.01
N ASN A 44 12.37 0.58 -9.17
CA ASN A 44 11.74 1.63 -9.99
C ASN A 44 10.65 1.03 -10.89
N ILE A 45 9.38 1.18 -10.52
CA ILE A 45 8.24 0.63 -11.25
C ILE A 45 7.97 1.28 -12.61
N SER A 46 8.56 2.45 -12.88
CA SER A 46 8.46 3.13 -14.18
C SER A 46 9.54 2.64 -15.16
N ASN A 47 10.54 1.89 -14.68
CA ASN A 47 11.65 1.43 -15.49
C ASN A 47 11.38 0.02 -16.07
N ASN A 48 11.43 -0.10 -17.39
CA ASN A 48 11.23 -1.39 -18.08
C ASN A 48 12.32 -2.43 -17.73
N HIS A 49 13.54 -1.99 -17.45
CA HIS A 49 14.63 -2.88 -17.04
C HIS A 49 14.43 -3.47 -15.64
N TYR A 50 13.76 -2.74 -14.73
CA TYR A 50 13.34 -3.27 -13.44
C TYR A 50 12.36 -4.44 -13.63
N TRP A 51 11.30 -4.24 -14.44
CA TRP A 51 10.29 -5.27 -14.72
C TRP A 51 10.88 -6.50 -15.42
N ALA A 52 11.77 -6.29 -16.39
CA ALA A 52 12.45 -7.38 -17.08
C ALA A 52 13.35 -8.20 -16.12
N SER A 53 14.09 -7.51 -15.25
CA SER A 53 14.98 -8.12 -14.26
C SER A 53 14.21 -8.91 -13.20
N VAL A 54 13.18 -8.32 -12.58
CA VAL A 54 12.34 -9.04 -11.61
C VAL A 54 11.56 -10.17 -12.28
N GLY A 55 11.03 -9.97 -13.49
CA GLY A 55 10.34 -10.99 -14.24
C GLY A 55 11.22 -12.18 -14.60
N PHE A 56 12.51 -11.94 -14.87
CA PHE A 56 13.47 -12.99 -15.19
C PHE A 56 13.69 -13.97 -14.03
N THR A 57 13.47 -13.55 -12.78
CA THR A 57 13.52 -14.46 -11.61
C THR A 57 12.50 -15.60 -11.69
N ALA A 58 11.36 -15.37 -12.36
CA ALA A 58 10.31 -16.36 -12.57
C ALA A 58 10.49 -17.21 -13.85
N ALA A 59 11.48 -16.88 -14.70
CA ALA A 59 11.72 -17.57 -15.96
C ALA A 59 11.86 -19.10 -15.82
N PRO A 60 12.53 -19.66 -14.80
CA PRO A 60 12.62 -21.12 -14.64
C PRO A 60 11.25 -21.80 -14.56
N LEU A 61 10.26 -21.19 -13.90
CA LEU A 61 8.92 -21.76 -13.74
C LEU A 61 8.14 -21.72 -15.07
N PHE A 62 8.27 -20.63 -15.83
CA PHE A 62 7.66 -20.53 -17.16
C PHE A 62 8.28 -21.52 -18.16
N VAL A 63 9.60 -21.68 -18.11
CA VAL A 63 10.30 -22.69 -18.93
C VAL A 63 9.87 -24.10 -18.55
N LEU A 64 9.77 -24.41 -17.26
CA LEU A 64 9.23 -25.70 -16.80
C LEU A 64 7.80 -25.93 -17.27
N ALA A 65 6.93 -24.92 -17.22
CA ALA A 65 5.57 -25.00 -17.73
C ALA A 65 5.54 -25.32 -19.23
N LEU A 66 6.40 -24.65 -20.03
CA LEU A 66 6.49 -24.84 -21.47
C LEU A 66 7.05 -26.23 -21.83
N ILE A 67 8.11 -26.66 -21.16
CA ILE A 67 8.68 -28.01 -21.34
C ILE A 67 7.65 -29.07 -20.95
N TRP A 68 6.95 -28.90 -19.84
CA TRP A 68 5.91 -29.82 -19.42
C TRP A 68 4.76 -29.86 -20.42
N PHE A 69 4.25 -28.70 -20.83
CA PHE A 69 3.12 -28.61 -21.75
C PHE A 69 3.44 -29.26 -23.10
N LEU A 70 4.54 -28.86 -23.73
CA LEU A 70 4.94 -29.39 -25.04
C LEU A 70 5.46 -30.83 -24.97
N GLY A 71 6.34 -31.11 -24.01
CA GLY A 71 6.99 -32.41 -23.88
C GLY A 71 6.01 -33.51 -23.48
N PHE A 72 5.24 -33.29 -22.41
CA PHE A 72 4.23 -34.27 -21.99
C PHE A 72 3.10 -34.39 -23.02
N GLY A 73 2.70 -33.29 -23.64
CA GLY A 73 1.72 -33.30 -24.74
C GLY A 73 2.17 -34.14 -25.93
N LEU A 74 3.43 -33.99 -26.36
CA LEU A 74 4.02 -34.80 -27.44
C LEU A 74 4.09 -36.29 -27.06
N VAL A 75 4.47 -36.61 -25.82
CA VAL A 75 4.45 -38.00 -25.32
C VAL A 75 3.04 -38.59 -25.35
N LEU A 76 2.01 -37.84 -24.92
CA LEU A 76 0.62 -38.28 -24.99
C LEU A 76 0.16 -38.51 -26.43
N LEU A 77 0.54 -37.63 -27.36
CA LEU A 77 0.24 -37.77 -28.79
C LEU A 77 0.91 -39.00 -29.41
N LEU A 78 2.19 -39.25 -29.09
CA LEU A 78 2.92 -40.44 -29.53
C LEU A 78 2.28 -41.71 -28.97
N ILE A 79 1.91 -41.74 -27.69
CA ILE A 79 1.22 -42.88 -27.08
C ILE A 79 -0.11 -43.14 -27.82
N CYS A 80 -0.88 -42.09 -28.12
CA CYS A 80 -2.13 -42.20 -28.87
C CYS A 80 -1.90 -42.76 -30.28
N CYS A 81 -0.94 -42.19 -31.03
CA CYS A 81 -0.60 -42.61 -32.38
C CYS A 81 -0.08 -44.07 -32.43
N CYS A 82 0.82 -44.46 -31.53
CA CYS A 82 1.29 -45.84 -31.43
C CYS A 82 0.17 -46.83 -31.07
N TYR A 83 -0.82 -46.41 -30.28
CA TYR A 83 -1.96 -47.27 -29.94
C TYR A 83 -2.94 -47.44 -31.11
N CYS A 84 -3.01 -46.45 -32.01
CA CYS A 84 -3.82 -46.48 -33.24
C CYS A 84 -3.11 -47.18 -34.41
N CYS A 85 -1.76 -47.08 -34.52
CA CYS A 85 -1.01 -47.49 -35.71
C CYS A 85 -0.11 -48.73 -35.52
N CYS A 86 0.24 -49.12 -34.28
CA CYS A 86 1.15 -50.25 -34.04
C CYS A 86 0.44 -51.43 -33.33
N ARG A 87 0.77 -52.67 -33.75
CA ARG A 87 0.26 -53.90 -33.12
C ARG A 87 0.90 -54.06 -31.72
N ARG A 88 0.08 -54.33 -30.70
CA ARG A 88 0.53 -54.50 -29.29
C ARG A 88 1.66 -55.55 -29.19
N GLN A 89 2.87 -55.10 -28.86
CA GLN A 89 3.96 -55.99 -28.44
C GLN A 89 3.77 -56.44 -26.98
N SER A 90 4.02 -57.71 -26.70
CA SER A 90 3.94 -58.31 -25.37
C SER A 90 5.11 -57.81 -24.50
N TYR A 91 4.84 -56.82 -23.66
CA TYR A 91 5.79 -56.36 -22.65
C TYR A 91 5.74 -57.24 -21.40
N SER A 92 6.93 -57.54 -20.85
CA SER A 92 7.10 -58.28 -19.58
C SER A 92 6.71 -57.41 -18.38
N TYR A 93 6.05 -58.03 -17.40
CA TYR A 93 5.53 -57.41 -16.18
C TYR A 93 6.64 -57.27 -15.13
N SER A 94 6.74 -56.10 -14.47
CA SER A 94 7.67 -55.90 -13.35
C SER A 94 6.94 -55.67 -12.03
N ARG A 95 7.12 -56.60 -11.07
CA ARG A 95 6.53 -56.50 -9.73
C ARG A 95 7.09 -55.34 -8.91
N THR A 96 8.37 -55.02 -9.08
CA THR A 96 9.04 -53.92 -8.40
C THR A 96 8.51 -52.57 -8.89
N ALA A 97 8.36 -52.39 -10.21
CA ALA A 97 7.79 -51.19 -10.80
C ALA A 97 6.33 -50.95 -10.35
N TYR A 98 5.52 -52.01 -10.27
CA TYR A 98 4.15 -51.93 -9.75
C TYR A 98 4.08 -51.49 -8.28
N ALA A 99 4.90 -52.10 -7.41
CA ALA A 99 4.91 -51.75 -5.98
C ALA A 99 5.44 -50.33 -5.73
N LEU A 100 6.53 -49.96 -6.39
CA LEU A 100 7.18 -48.66 -6.23
C LEU A 100 6.30 -47.53 -6.77
N SER A 101 5.65 -47.72 -7.92
CA SER A 101 4.69 -46.72 -8.45
C SER A 101 3.50 -46.51 -7.51
N LEU A 102 2.98 -47.56 -6.87
CA LEU A 102 1.91 -47.42 -5.88
C LEU A 102 2.34 -46.61 -4.65
N ILE A 103 3.53 -46.90 -4.09
CA ILE A 103 4.08 -46.17 -2.93
C ILE A 103 4.27 -44.69 -3.29
N LEU A 104 4.88 -44.41 -4.44
CA LEU A 104 5.10 -43.03 -4.89
C LEU A 104 3.78 -42.29 -5.14
N LEU A 105 2.76 -42.95 -5.69
CA LEU A 105 1.44 -42.35 -5.85
C LEU A 105 0.81 -41.96 -4.50
N ILE A 106 0.92 -42.80 -3.48
CA ILE A 106 0.45 -42.46 -2.13
C ILE A 106 1.21 -41.22 -1.62
N LEU A 107 2.53 -41.22 -1.71
CA LEU A 107 3.36 -40.09 -1.26
C LEU A 107 3.02 -38.78 -1.99
N PHE A 108 2.84 -38.82 -3.31
CA PHE A 108 2.50 -37.63 -4.08
C PHE A 108 1.07 -37.16 -3.81
N THR A 109 0.11 -38.06 -3.56
CA THR A 109 -1.23 -37.63 -3.11
C THR A 109 -1.17 -36.95 -1.74
N CYS A 110 -0.37 -37.45 -0.79
CA CYS A 110 -0.14 -36.80 0.48
C CYS A 110 0.52 -35.42 0.30
N ALA A 111 1.54 -35.32 -0.55
CA ALA A 111 2.22 -34.06 -0.86
C ALA A 111 1.27 -33.03 -1.51
N ALA A 112 0.37 -33.47 -2.39
CA ALA A 112 -0.64 -32.61 -2.98
C ALA A 112 -1.62 -32.08 -1.92
N ILE A 113 -2.06 -32.92 -0.97
CA ILE A 113 -2.92 -32.49 0.14
C ILE A 113 -2.21 -31.44 1.00
N VAL A 114 -0.96 -31.70 1.41
CA VAL A 114 -0.16 -30.75 2.20
C VAL A 114 0.04 -29.44 1.43
N GLY A 115 0.37 -29.51 0.15
CA GLY A 115 0.53 -28.34 -0.70
C GLY A 115 -0.75 -27.51 -0.80
N CYS A 116 -1.92 -28.15 -0.93
CA CYS A 116 -3.21 -27.45 -0.96
C CYS A 116 -3.51 -26.77 0.40
N ILE A 117 -3.17 -27.40 1.53
CA ILE A 117 -3.32 -26.80 2.86
C ILE A 117 -2.42 -25.56 3.02
N VAL A 118 -1.16 -25.66 2.59
CA VAL A 118 -0.22 -24.53 2.61
C VAL A 118 -0.72 -23.40 1.71
N LEU A 119 -1.19 -23.72 0.50
CA LEU A 119 -1.75 -22.74 -0.43
C LEU A 119 -3.01 -22.06 0.13
N TYR A 120 -3.94 -22.82 0.71
CA TYR A 120 -5.15 -22.31 1.34
C TYR A 120 -4.85 -21.38 2.52
N THR A 121 -3.90 -21.77 3.36
CA THR A 121 -3.48 -20.95 4.50
C THR A 121 -2.72 -19.70 4.04
N GLY A 122 -1.83 -19.85 3.06
CA GLY A 122 -1.04 -18.75 2.48
C GLY A 122 -1.91 -17.69 1.84
N GLN A 123 -2.87 -18.08 1.00
CA GLN A 123 -3.75 -17.13 0.32
C GLN A 123 -4.66 -16.36 1.29
N GLY A 124 -5.25 -17.04 2.28
CA GLY A 124 -6.13 -16.37 3.25
C GLY A 124 -5.38 -15.34 4.09
N LYS A 125 -4.16 -15.68 4.54
CA LYS A 125 -3.33 -14.74 5.28
C LYS A 125 -2.78 -13.60 4.41
N PHE A 126 -2.41 -13.88 3.16
CA PHE A 126 -1.96 -12.84 2.23
C PHE A 126 -3.07 -11.85 1.90
N HIS A 127 -4.29 -12.35 1.64
CA HIS A 127 -5.47 -11.52 1.42
C HIS A 127 -5.75 -10.62 2.63
N SER A 128 -5.81 -11.18 3.84
CA SER A 128 -6.03 -10.40 5.06
C SER A 128 -4.91 -9.38 5.32
N SER A 129 -3.65 -9.77 5.15
CA SER A 129 -2.50 -8.86 5.33
C SER A 129 -2.52 -7.71 4.31
N THR A 130 -2.86 -7.99 3.06
CA THR A 130 -2.96 -6.97 2.01
C THR A 130 -4.16 -6.05 2.24
N SER A 131 -5.32 -6.59 2.61
CA SER A 131 -6.51 -5.79 2.96
C SER A 131 -6.22 -4.85 4.13
N ASN A 132 -5.62 -5.36 5.21
CA ASN A 132 -5.28 -4.54 6.38
C ASN A 132 -4.27 -3.43 6.02
N THR A 133 -3.33 -3.70 5.11
CA THR A 133 -2.38 -2.69 4.61
C THR A 133 -3.11 -1.60 3.82
N LEU A 134 -4.02 -1.99 2.93
CA LEU A 134 -4.83 -1.04 2.14
C LEU A 134 -5.75 -0.20 3.03
N ASP A 135 -6.39 -0.82 4.02
CA ASP A 135 -7.27 -0.13 4.98
C ASP A 135 -6.48 0.88 5.83
N TYR A 136 -5.26 0.54 6.24
CA TYR A 136 -4.36 1.48 6.92
C TYR A 136 -4.01 2.68 6.03
N VAL A 137 -3.63 2.44 4.77
CA VAL A 137 -3.32 3.52 3.80
C VAL A 137 -4.54 4.41 3.56
N VAL A 138 -5.73 3.83 3.39
CA VAL A 138 -6.99 4.59 3.27
C VAL A 138 -7.28 5.39 4.54
N GLY A 139 -7.03 4.82 5.72
CA GLY A 139 -7.18 5.50 7.00
C GLY A 139 -6.28 6.73 7.11
N GLN A 140 -5.00 6.59 6.77
CA GLN A 140 -4.04 7.69 6.75
C GLN A 140 -4.45 8.79 5.75
N ALA A 141 -4.91 8.41 4.56
CA ALA A 141 -5.43 9.36 3.58
C ALA A 141 -6.67 10.11 4.09
N ASN A 142 -7.61 9.43 4.75
CA ASN A 142 -8.81 10.07 5.32
C ASN A 142 -8.45 11.09 6.41
N ILE A 143 -7.50 10.77 7.30
CA ILE A 143 -7.00 11.72 8.32
C ILE A 143 -6.44 12.98 7.64
N THR A 144 -5.68 12.81 6.56
CA THR A 144 -5.13 13.94 5.79
C THR A 144 -6.23 14.77 5.14
N VAL A 145 -7.21 14.13 4.52
CA VAL A 145 -8.38 14.77 3.89
C VAL A 145 -9.18 15.57 4.92
N ASP A 146 -9.44 15.00 6.09
CA ASP A 146 -10.19 15.67 7.15
C ASP A 146 -9.44 16.90 7.70
N ASN A 147 -8.13 16.78 7.91
CA ASN A 147 -7.31 17.92 8.32
C ASN A 147 -7.27 19.03 7.26
N LEU A 148 -7.15 18.68 5.97
CA LEU A 148 -7.18 19.66 4.88
C LEU A 148 -8.54 20.37 4.79
N ARG A 149 -9.65 19.63 4.96
CA ARG A 149 -11.01 20.21 4.97
C ARG A 149 -11.24 21.12 6.17
N ASN A 150 -10.85 20.69 7.36
CA ASN A 150 -11.01 21.50 8.57
C ASN A 150 -10.14 22.77 8.53
N PHE A 151 -8.92 22.68 7.97
CA PHE A 151 -8.09 23.85 7.72
C PHE A 151 -8.73 24.80 6.69
N SER A 152 -9.23 24.25 5.58
CA SER A 152 -9.97 24.99 4.56
C SER A 152 -11.21 25.69 5.13
N GLU A 153 -11.96 25.03 6.02
CA GLU A 153 -13.13 25.60 6.70
C GLU A 153 -12.73 26.72 7.65
N SER A 154 -11.65 26.53 8.42
CA SER A 154 -11.10 27.57 9.30
C SER A 154 -10.69 28.84 8.52
N LEU A 155 -10.12 28.70 7.33
CA LEU A 155 -9.82 29.82 6.45
C LEU A 155 -11.11 30.50 5.94
N ALA A 156 -12.12 29.73 5.57
CA ALA A 156 -13.40 30.26 5.11
C ALA A 156 -14.14 31.03 6.22
N ASP A 157 -14.01 30.59 7.48
CA ASP A 157 -14.57 31.28 8.64
C ASP A 157 -13.81 32.57 8.95
N ALA A 158 -12.49 32.60 8.77
CA ALA A 158 -11.67 33.81 8.93
C ALA A 158 -12.17 34.96 8.05
N LYS A 159 -12.61 34.66 6.82
CA LYS A 159 -13.19 35.65 5.89
C LYS A 159 -14.46 36.32 6.42
N LYS A 160 -15.28 35.58 7.18
CA LYS A 160 -16.56 36.06 7.72
C LYS A 160 -16.40 36.86 9.00
N ILE A 161 -15.24 36.79 9.65
CA ILE A 161 -15.00 37.47 10.91
C ILE A 161 -14.80 38.97 10.67
N GLY A 162 -15.64 39.77 11.32
CA GLY A 162 -15.45 41.19 11.51
C GLY A 162 -15.54 41.53 13.00
N VAL A 163 -14.59 42.33 13.49
CA VAL A 163 -14.61 42.86 14.86
C VAL A 163 -14.91 44.34 14.78
N ASP A 164 -16.05 44.76 15.31
CA ASP A 164 -16.53 46.15 15.25
C ASP A 164 -16.52 46.73 13.82
N GLN A 165 -17.02 45.95 12.85
CA GLN A 165 -17.04 46.28 11.42
C GLN A 165 -15.66 46.40 10.74
N ILE A 166 -14.57 46.04 11.45
CA ILE A 166 -13.23 45.90 10.86
C ILE A 166 -13.07 44.44 10.41
N PHE A 167 -12.85 44.26 9.10
CA PHE A 167 -12.70 42.96 8.45
C PHE A 167 -11.28 42.77 7.91
N LEU A 168 -10.95 41.53 7.51
CA LEU A 168 -9.74 41.26 6.74
C LEU A 168 -9.73 42.06 5.41
N PRO A 169 -8.57 42.56 4.96
CA PRO A 169 -8.43 43.23 3.67
C PRO A 169 -8.93 42.38 2.48
N ALA A 170 -9.50 43.03 1.47
CA ALA A 170 -10.11 42.35 0.32
C ALA A 170 -9.11 41.48 -0.48
N ASP A 171 -7.84 41.87 -0.53
CA ASP A 171 -6.79 41.08 -1.18
C ASP A 171 -6.52 39.76 -0.44
N ILE A 172 -6.60 39.75 0.90
CA ILE A 172 -6.47 38.55 1.73
C ILE A 172 -7.68 37.64 1.55
N GLN A 173 -8.89 38.21 1.48
CA GLN A 173 -10.11 37.44 1.23
C GLN A 173 -10.06 36.71 -0.12
N GLY A 174 -9.61 37.38 -1.19
CA GLY A 174 -9.44 36.73 -2.51
C GLY A 174 -8.38 35.63 -2.50
N LYS A 175 -7.29 35.79 -1.74
CA LYS A 175 -6.26 34.75 -1.56
C LYS A 175 -6.79 33.53 -0.79
N ILE A 176 -7.67 33.75 0.20
CA ILE A 176 -8.35 32.66 0.92
C ILE A 176 -9.19 31.83 -0.05
N ASP A 177 -9.99 32.47 -0.91
CA ASP A 177 -10.86 31.76 -1.87
C ASP A 177 -10.05 30.86 -2.80
N ALA A 178 -8.91 31.36 -3.32
CA ALA A 178 -8.03 30.58 -4.20
C ALA A 178 -7.46 29.32 -3.51
N ILE A 179 -7.05 29.43 -2.25
CA ILE A 179 -6.50 28.30 -1.49
C ILE A 179 -7.59 27.33 -1.08
N GLN A 180 -8.76 27.83 -0.69
CA GLN A 180 -9.92 27.00 -0.38
C GLN A 180 -10.26 26.08 -1.57
N THR A 181 -10.25 26.60 -2.80
CA THR A 181 -10.47 25.78 -4.00
C THR A 181 -9.37 24.72 -4.17
N LYS A 182 -8.09 25.10 -4.05
CA LYS A 182 -6.95 24.16 -4.18
C LYS A 182 -6.97 23.04 -3.13
N LEU A 183 -7.22 23.38 -1.87
CA LEU A 183 -7.27 22.43 -0.75
C LEU A 183 -8.43 21.45 -0.91
N ASN A 184 -9.62 21.95 -1.25
CA ASN A 184 -10.79 21.08 -1.47
C ASN A 184 -10.61 20.17 -2.68
N SER A 185 -10.02 20.67 -3.78
CA SER A 185 -9.67 19.82 -4.92
C SER A 185 -8.68 18.73 -4.52
N SER A 186 -7.58 19.09 -3.86
CA SER A 186 -6.55 18.13 -3.42
C SER A 186 -7.11 17.08 -2.46
N ALA A 187 -7.95 17.49 -1.51
CA ALA A 187 -8.62 16.61 -0.57
C ALA A 187 -9.60 15.65 -1.27
N ASN A 188 -10.37 16.15 -2.24
CA ASN A 188 -11.27 15.31 -3.03
C ASN A 188 -10.51 14.33 -3.94
N ASP A 189 -9.44 14.79 -4.60
CA ASP A 189 -8.60 13.94 -5.45
C ASP A 189 -7.93 12.83 -4.63
N LEU A 190 -7.38 13.17 -3.46
CA LEU A 190 -6.77 12.19 -2.55
C LEU A 190 -7.81 11.19 -2.05
N SER A 191 -8.98 11.64 -1.60
CA SER A 191 -10.05 10.78 -1.10
C SER A 191 -10.59 9.84 -2.18
N THR A 192 -10.88 10.37 -3.37
CA THR A 192 -11.44 9.59 -4.48
C THR A 192 -10.42 8.59 -5.01
N LYS A 193 -9.20 9.03 -5.36
CA LYS A 193 -8.15 8.13 -5.87
C LYS A 193 -7.79 7.05 -4.88
N THR A 194 -7.64 7.37 -3.60
CA THR A 194 -7.25 6.37 -2.58
C THR A 194 -8.36 5.35 -2.36
N LYS A 195 -9.62 5.79 -2.24
CA LYS A 195 -10.76 4.90 -2.06
C LYS A 195 -11.01 4.02 -3.28
N ASP A 196 -10.90 4.58 -4.48
CA ASP A 196 -11.10 3.83 -5.72
C ASP A 196 -9.96 2.84 -5.98
N ASN A 197 -8.70 3.23 -5.71
CA ASN A 197 -7.56 2.31 -5.81
C ASN A 197 -7.68 1.17 -4.80
N SER A 198 -7.99 1.47 -3.53
CA SER A 198 -8.20 0.42 -2.52
C SER A 198 -9.31 -0.54 -2.94
N ARG A 199 -10.47 -0.04 -3.39
CA ARG A 199 -11.57 -0.88 -3.87
C ARG A 199 -11.17 -1.75 -5.06
N LYS A 200 -10.45 -1.19 -6.04
CA LYS A 200 -9.96 -1.94 -7.21
C LYS A 200 -9.01 -3.06 -6.79
N ILE A 201 -8.08 -2.78 -5.89
CA ILE A 201 -7.12 -3.78 -5.43
C ILE A 201 -7.83 -4.85 -4.59
N GLN A 202 -8.72 -4.48 -3.66
CA GLN A 202 -9.53 -5.43 -2.90
C GLN A 202 -10.34 -6.36 -3.82
N HIS A 203 -11.00 -5.80 -4.83
CA HIS A 203 -11.76 -6.60 -5.80
C HIS A 203 -10.87 -7.61 -6.56
N VAL A 204 -9.68 -7.17 -7.02
CA VAL A 204 -8.72 -8.08 -7.67
C VAL A 204 -8.23 -9.16 -6.70
N LEU A 205 -7.97 -8.82 -5.43
CA LEU A 205 -7.57 -9.79 -4.42
C LEU A 205 -8.65 -10.83 -4.15
N ASP A 206 -9.92 -10.43 -4.08
CA ASP A 206 -11.06 -11.34 -3.91
C ASP A 206 -11.17 -12.34 -5.07
N GLU A 207 -11.06 -11.85 -6.31
CA GLU A 207 -11.06 -12.68 -7.52
C GLU A 207 -9.89 -13.67 -7.54
N VAL A 208 -8.70 -13.22 -7.14
CA VAL A 208 -7.50 -14.07 -7.07
C VAL A 208 -7.66 -15.17 -6.01
N VAL A 209 -8.19 -14.84 -4.83
CA VAL A 209 -8.46 -15.83 -3.77
C VAL A 209 -9.49 -16.85 -4.26
N LEU A 210 -10.58 -16.41 -4.88
CA LEU A 210 -11.58 -17.31 -5.43
C LEU A 210 -10.98 -18.26 -6.47
N ALA A 211 -10.19 -17.74 -7.40
CA ALA A 211 -9.51 -18.52 -8.43
C ALA A 211 -8.54 -19.56 -7.84
N LEU A 212 -7.77 -19.16 -6.81
CA LEU A 212 -6.84 -20.06 -6.12
C LEU A 212 -7.55 -21.16 -5.32
N ILE A 213 -8.69 -20.87 -4.68
CA ILE A 213 -9.52 -21.87 -4.00
C ILE A 213 -10.04 -22.90 -5.00
N ILE A 214 -10.60 -22.43 -6.13
CA ILE A 214 -11.12 -23.32 -7.18
C ILE A 214 -10.00 -24.20 -7.73
N LEU A 215 -8.83 -23.62 -8.02
CA LEU A 215 -7.67 -24.35 -8.51
C LEU A 215 -7.20 -25.40 -7.51
N ALA A 216 -7.07 -25.07 -6.22
CA ALA A 216 -6.67 -26.02 -5.19
C ALA A 216 -7.67 -27.18 -5.06
N ALA A 217 -8.98 -26.90 -5.10
CA ALA A 217 -10.03 -27.91 -5.03
C ALA A 217 -10.00 -28.85 -6.25
N VAL A 218 -9.87 -28.29 -7.46
CA VAL A 218 -9.79 -29.08 -8.70
C VAL A 218 -8.52 -29.94 -8.71
N MET A 219 -7.37 -29.40 -8.30
CA MET A 219 -6.11 -30.16 -8.22
C MET A 219 -6.20 -31.33 -7.23
N LEU A 220 -6.81 -31.10 -6.06
CA LEU A 220 -7.01 -32.15 -5.05
C LEU A 220 -7.98 -33.22 -5.57
N LEU A 221 -9.09 -32.81 -6.19
CA LEU A 221 -10.06 -33.73 -6.80
C LEU A 221 -9.42 -34.57 -7.90
N VAL A 222 -8.60 -33.96 -8.76
CA VAL A 222 -7.84 -34.68 -9.80
C VAL A 222 -6.89 -35.69 -9.16
N ALA A 223 -6.08 -35.27 -8.18
CA ALA A 223 -5.14 -36.15 -7.49
C ALA A 223 -5.84 -37.34 -6.81
N PHE A 224 -6.93 -37.09 -6.10
CA PHE A 224 -7.67 -38.12 -5.36
C PHE A 224 -8.41 -39.08 -6.29
N LEU A 225 -9.22 -38.56 -7.23
CA LEU A 225 -9.99 -39.40 -8.14
C LEU A 225 -9.09 -40.16 -9.11
N GLY A 226 -8.02 -39.53 -9.61
CA GLY A 226 -7.05 -40.21 -10.46
C GLY A 226 -6.36 -41.36 -9.72
N PHE A 227 -5.98 -41.17 -8.46
CA PHE A 227 -5.46 -42.26 -7.62
C PHE A 227 -6.48 -43.38 -7.42
N LEU A 228 -7.72 -43.05 -7.06
CA LEU A 228 -8.81 -44.01 -6.87
C LEU A 228 -9.09 -44.81 -8.14
N PHE A 229 -9.24 -44.14 -9.29
CA PHE A 229 -9.49 -44.80 -10.57
C PHE A 229 -8.29 -45.63 -11.04
N SER A 230 -7.07 -45.22 -10.69
CA SER A 230 -5.87 -46.02 -10.90
C SER A 230 -5.93 -47.33 -10.11
N ILE A 231 -6.37 -47.30 -8.84
CA ILE A 231 -6.57 -48.48 -7.97
C ILE A 231 -7.79 -49.33 -8.36
N LEU A 232 -8.85 -48.74 -8.93
CA LEU A 232 -10.00 -49.50 -9.44
C LEU A 232 -9.71 -50.12 -10.82
N GLY A 233 -8.89 -49.45 -11.63
CA GLY A 233 -8.41 -49.94 -12.92
C GLY A 233 -9.30 -49.48 -14.07
N LEU A 234 -9.95 -48.34 -13.88
CA LEU A 234 -10.86 -47.70 -14.84
C LEU A 234 -10.03 -46.86 -15.82
N GLN A 235 -9.43 -47.53 -16.79
CA GLN A 235 -8.40 -46.95 -17.66
C GLN A 235 -8.89 -45.76 -18.48
N PHE A 236 -10.14 -45.79 -18.95
CA PHE A 236 -10.74 -44.68 -19.69
C PHE A 236 -10.80 -43.40 -18.85
N LEU A 237 -11.24 -43.52 -17.59
CA LEU A 237 -11.30 -42.38 -16.67
C LEU A 237 -9.90 -41.86 -16.32
N VAL A 238 -8.93 -42.76 -16.05
CA VAL A 238 -7.54 -42.36 -15.78
C VAL A 238 -6.98 -41.56 -16.96
N SER A 239 -7.23 -41.98 -18.21
CA SER A 239 -6.79 -41.23 -19.40
C SER A 239 -7.38 -39.82 -19.47
N ILE A 240 -8.68 -39.65 -19.16
CA ILE A 240 -9.31 -38.31 -19.13
C ILE A 240 -8.65 -37.42 -18.08
N PHE A 241 -8.45 -37.95 -16.86
CA PHE A 241 -7.80 -37.21 -15.78
C PHE A 241 -6.34 -36.87 -16.08
N VAL A 242 -5.63 -37.69 -16.85
CA VAL A 242 -4.27 -37.38 -17.32
C VAL A 242 -4.26 -36.19 -18.29
N ILE A 243 -5.24 -36.09 -19.20
CA ILE A 243 -5.36 -34.96 -20.13
C ILE A 243 -5.72 -33.67 -19.36
N VAL A 244 -6.70 -33.75 -18.45
CA VAL A 244 -7.09 -32.60 -17.61
C VAL A 244 -5.93 -32.15 -16.73
N GLY A 245 -5.27 -33.09 -16.05
CA GLY A 245 -4.12 -32.80 -15.19
C GLY A 245 -2.94 -32.21 -15.94
N TRP A 246 -2.69 -32.62 -17.19
CA TRP A 246 -1.63 -32.06 -18.02
C TRP A 246 -1.77 -30.55 -18.21
N ILE A 247 -2.99 -30.10 -18.57
CA ILE A 247 -3.30 -28.67 -18.75
C ILE A 247 -3.22 -27.93 -17.41
N LEU A 248 -3.80 -28.51 -16.36
CA LEU A 248 -3.80 -27.90 -15.03
C LEU A 248 -2.38 -27.67 -14.50
N VAL A 249 -1.50 -28.67 -14.57
CA VAL A 249 -0.11 -28.55 -14.11
C VAL A 249 0.65 -27.45 -14.86
N ALA A 250 0.43 -27.31 -16.17
CA ALA A 250 1.03 -26.21 -16.93
C ALA A 250 0.52 -24.84 -16.42
N GLY A 251 -0.78 -24.71 -16.22
CA GLY A 251 -1.40 -23.50 -15.67
C GLY A 251 -0.90 -23.17 -14.26
N THR A 252 -0.75 -24.17 -13.39
CA THR A 252 -0.26 -23.95 -12.03
C THR A 252 1.21 -23.53 -11.98
N PHE A 253 2.08 -24.03 -12.89
CA PHE A 253 3.46 -23.53 -13.00
C PHE A 253 3.54 -22.09 -13.51
N ILE A 254 2.69 -21.69 -14.46
CA ILE A 254 2.58 -20.29 -14.89
C ILE A 254 2.17 -19.43 -13.69
N LEU A 255 1.17 -19.87 -12.93
CA LEU A 255 0.71 -19.16 -11.74
C LEU A 255 1.79 -19.08 -10.65
N CYS A 256 2.59 -20.14 -10.45
CA CYS A 256 3.76 -20.10 -9.58
C CYS A 256 4.72 -18.97 -9.99
N GLY A 257 4.98 -18.83 -11.30
CA GLY A 257 5.84 -17.78 -11.83
C GLY A 257 5.31 -16.38 -11.54
N VAL A 258 4.01 -16.17 -11.75
CA VAL A 258 3.34 -14.89 -11.44
C VAL A 258 3.42 -14.56 -9.94
N PHE A 259 3.14 -15.51 -9.05
CA PHE A 259 3.25 -15.27 -7.61
C PHE A 259 4.68 -15.10 -7.10
N LEU A 260 5.66 -15.75 -7.73
CA LEU A 260 7.07 -15.53 -7.41
C LEU A 260 7.50 -14.11 -7.81
N LEU A 261 7.07 -13.64 -8.99
CA LEU A 261 7.27 -12.26 -9.41
C LEU A 261 6.63 -11.30 -8.40
N LEU A 262 5.37 -11.52 -8.03
CA LEU A 262 4.66 -10.71 -7.04
C LEU A 262 5.39 -10.68 -5.70
N HIS A 263 5.84 -11.85 -5.20
CA HIS A 263 6.61 -11.95 -3.97
C HIS A 263 7.88 -11.09 -4.01
N ASN A 264 8.62 -11.16 -5.12
CA ASN A 264 9.82 -10.35 -5.31
C ASN A 264 9.50 -8.86 -5.36
N VAL A 265 8.47 -8.45 -6.11
CA VAL A 265 8.06 -7.04 -6.17
C VAL A 265 7.63 -6.52 -4.80
N VAL A 266 6.84 -7.28 -4.04
CA VAL A 266 6.39 -6.91 -2.69
C VAL A 266 7.58 -6.73 -1.76
N ALA A 267 8.50 -7.68 -1.75
CA ALA A 267 9.67 -7.62 -0.89
C ALA A 267 10.65 -6.51 -1.31
N ASP A 268 10.83 -6.28 -2.62
CA ASP A 268 11.63 -5.16 -3.13
C ASP A 268 11.00 -3.81 -2.73
N THR A 269 9.66 -3.72 -2.78
CA THR A 269 8.92 -2.52 -2.37
C THR A 269 9.06 -2.25 -0.87
N CYS A 270 9.00 -3.29 -0.03
CA CYS A 270 9.21 -3.15 1.40
C CYS A 270 10.61 -2.62 1.75
N VAL A 271 11.65 -3.19 1.12
CA VAL A 271 13.02 -2.68 1.30
C VAL A 271 13.16 -1.25 0.77
N ALA A 272 12.59 -0.96 -0.40
CA ALA A 272 12.61 0.39 -0.97
C ALA A 272 11.92 1.43 -0.07
N MET A 273 10.79 1.09 0.55
CA MET A 273 10.11 1.96 1.52
C MET A 273 11.00 2.23 2.74
N ASN A 274 11.68 1.21 3.27
CA ASN A 274 12.59 1.37 4.40
C ASN A 274 13.81 2.24 4.02
N ASP A 275 14.43 1.95 2.88
CA ASP A 275 15.58 2.71 2.37
C ASP A 275 15.25 4.19 2.18
N TRP A 276 14.03 4.50 1.71
CA TRP A 276 13.53 5.87 1.55
C TRP A 276 13.34 6.57 2.91
N VAL A 277 12.81 5.85 3.92
CA VAL A 277 12.63 6.38 5.28
C VAL A 277 13.97 6.81 5.92
N ASP A 278 15.05 6.10 5.60
CA ASP A 278 16.41 6.37 6.09
C ASP A 278 17.11 7.49 5.31
N HIS A 279 16.67 7.80 4.07
CA HIS A 279 17.29 8.79 3.18
C HIS A 279 16.31 9.86 2.66
N PRO A 280 15.62 10.61 3.54
CA PRO A 280 14.53 11.52 3.15
C PRO A 280 14.93 12.72 2.30
N HIS A 281 16.24 13.01 2.18
CA HIS A 281 16.75 14.16 1.40
C HIS A 281 17.37 13.75 0.05
N ALA A 282 17.43 12.47 -0.24
CA ALA A 282 17.95 12.00 -1.51
C ALA A 282 16.82 11.92 -2.54
N HIS A 283 17.12 12.29 -3.79
CA HIS A 283 16.18 12.07 -4.89
C HIS A 283 16.09 10.58 -5.23
N THR A 284 14.89 10.01 -5.24
CA THR A 284 14.65 8.58 -5.45
C THR A 284 13.52 8.32 -6.44
N ALA A 285 13.39 7.07 -6.89
CA ALA A 285 12.28 6.64 -7.75
C ALA A 285 10.90 6.70 -7.04
N LEU A 286 10.86 6.81 -5.71
CA LEU A 286 9.63 6.89 -4.94
C LEU A 286 9.06 8.32 -4.92
N ASP A 287 9.91 9.33 -5.10
CA ASP A 287 9.51 10.75 -5.09
C ASP A 287 8.54 11.08 -6.23
N ASP A 288 8.66 10.41 -7.38
CA ASP A 288 7.76 10.57 -8.53
C ASP A 288 6.37 9.96 -8.30
N ILE A 289 6.22 9.13 -7.26
CA ILE A 289 5.02 8.33 -6.98
C ILE A 289 4.30 8.85 -5.73
N LEU A 290 5.07 9.40 -4.77
CA LEU A 290 4.54 9.81 -3.49
C LEU A 290 3.64 11.04 -3.60
N PRO A 291 2.48 11.04 -2.91
CA PRO A 291 1.64 12.23 -2.80
C PRO A 291 2.20 13.20 -1.76
N CYS A 292 3.52 13.43 -1.75
CA CYS A 292 4.03 14.64 -1.11
C CYS A 292 3.40 15.79 -1.89
N VAL A 293 2.51 16.55 -1.24
CA VAL A 293 1.90 17.74 -1.85
C VAL A 293 3.04 18.52 -2.49
N ASP A 294 2.89 18.92 -3.76
CA ASP A 294 3.86 19.78 -4.44
C ASP A 294 4.33 20.82 -3.42
N THR A 295 5.62 20.79 -3.08
CA THR A 295 6.17 21.57 -1.96
C THR A 295 5.72 23.02 -2.04
N ALA A 296 5.52 23.55 -3.26
CA ALA A 296 4.95 24.86 -3.50
C ALA A 296 3.51 25.05 -2.97
N THR A 297 2.63 24.07 -3.11
CA THR A 297 1.24 24.14 -2.61
C THR A 297 1.15 24.00 -1.09
N ALA A 298 1.95 23.12 -0.48
CA ALA A 298 2.03 23.00 0.98
C ALA A 298 2.62 24.28 1.60
N ASN A 299 3.71 24.78 1.04
CA ASN A 299 4.35 26.04 1.47
C ASN A 299 3.43 27.25 1.25
N GLU A 300 2.72 27.34 0.12
CA GLU A 300 1.72 28.39 -0.11
C GLU A 300 0.61 28.34 0.96
N SER A 301 0.11 27.16 1.27
CA SER A 301 -0.94 26.96 2.29
C SER A 301 -0.46 27.37 3.69
N LEU A 302 0.77 26.99 4.05
CA LEU A 302 1.43 27.41 5.29
C LEU A 302 1.59 28.92 5.37
N TYR A 303 2.21 29.52 4.34
CA TYR A 303 2.45 30.96 4.27
C TYR A 303 1.14 31.73 4.46
N ARG A 304 0.08 31.26 3.81
CA ARG A 304 -1.22 31.93 3.81
C ARG A 304 -1.98 31.73 5.11
N GLY A 305 -1.85 30.56 5.74
CA GLY A 305 -2.30 30.36 7.12
C GLY A 305 -1.66 31.37 8.07
N ARG A 306 -0.33 31.54 8.00
CA ARG A 306 0.41 32.52 8.82
C ARG A 306 -0.05 33.95 8.57
N GLU A 307 -0.21 34.33 7.31
CA GLU A 307 -0.68 35.66 6.92
C GLU A 307 -2.09 35.94 7.46
N VAL A 308 -3.03 35.01 7.31
CA VAL A 308 -4.41 35.16 7.81
C VAL A 308 -4.42 35.29 9.33
N THR A 309 -3.67 34.44 10.06
CA THR A 309 -3.54 34.56 11.52
C THR A 309 -2.92 35.91 11.90
N PHE A 310 -1.87 36.36 11.21
CA PHE A 310 -1.22 37.65 11.48
C PHE A 310 -2.20 38.83 11.31
N GLN A 311 -2.94 38.86 10.20
CA GLN A 311 -3.89 39.94 9.92
C GLN A 311 -5.09 39.92 10.86
N LEU A 312 -5.61 38.74 11.19
CA LEU A 312 -6.76 38.61 12.09
C LEU A 312 -6.40 39.07 13.52
N VAL A 313 -5.19 38.77 14.00
CA VAL A 313 -4.68 39.32 15.26
C VAL A 313 -4.54 40.84 15.20
N ASN A 314 -4.11 41.39 14.06
CA ASN A 314 -4.01 42.84 13.89
C ASN A 314 -5.39 43.53 13.92
N VAL A 315 -6.42 42.94 13.29
CA VAL A 315 -7.81 43.43 13.39
C VAL A 315 -8.26 43.51 14.84
N VAL A 316 -8.04 42.43 15.60
CA VAL A 316 -8.36 42.40 17.04
C VAL A 316 -7.58 43.48 17.79
N ASN A 317 -6.27 43.60 17.57
CA ASN A 317 -5.44 44.60 18.26
C ASN A 317 -5.75 46.04 17.86
N GLN A 318 -6.23 46.29 16.65
CA GLN A 318 -6.74 47.60 16.25
C GLN A 318 -7.96 47.99 17.09
N VAL A 319 -8.90 47.06 17.28
CA VAL A 319 -10.06 47.30 18.16
C VAL A 319 -9.60 47.52 19.59
N ILE A 320 -8.70 46.69 20.13
CA ILE A 320 -8.21 46.83 21.51
C ILE A 320 -7.56 48.21 21.71
N ASN A 321 -6.59 48.57 20.87
CA ASN A 321 -5.76 49.75 21.11
C ASN A 321 -6.43 51.05 20.67
N ASN A 322 -7.21 51.03 19.58
CA ASN A 322 -7.80 52.23 19.02
C ASN A 322 -9.24 52.47 19.46
N ILE A 323 -9.96 51.43 19.93
CA ILE A 323 -11.37 51.54 20.35
C ILE A 323 -11.53 51.22 21.85
N SER A 324 -11.08 50.06 22.31
CA SER A 324 -11.30 49.61 23.69
C SER A 324 -10.51 50.40 24.74
N ASN A 325 -9.22 50.66 24.45
CA ASN A 325 -8.30 51.31 25.37
C ASN A 325 -8.21 52.84 25.19
N ARG A 326 -8.94 53.41 24.22
CA ARG A 326 -8.94 54.85 23.89
C ARG A 326 -10.11 55.57 24.52
N ASN A 327 -9.81 56.57 25.37
CA ASN A 327 -10.83 57.43 25.98
C ASN A 327 -11.43 58.41 24.95
N PHE A 328 -12.66 58.15 24.51
CA PHE A 328 -13.38 59.04 23.60
C PHE A 328 -14.18 60.12 24.36
N PRO A 329 -14.37 61.32 23.79
CA PRO A 329 -15.23 62.35 24.38
C PRO A 329 -16.72 62.03 24.18
N PRO A 330 -17.63 62.56 25.04
CA PRO A 330 -19.08 62.31 24.95
C PRO A 330 -19.73 62.63 23.60
N ARG A 331 -19.10 63.52 22.81
CA ARG A 331 -19.57 63.93 21.47
C ARG A 331 -19.23 62.91 20.37
N ALA A 332 -18.45 61.87 20.66
CA ALA A 332 -18.06 60.82 19.74
C ALA A 332 -18.99 59.59 19.82
N GLY A 333 -20.29 59.76 20.04
CA GLY A 333 -21.24 58.65 19.90
C GLY A 333 -21.23 58.15 18.45
N PRO A 334 -21.17 56.84 18.16
CA PRO A 334 -21.35 55.63 18.99
C PRO A 334 -20.10 55.03 19.65
N LEU A 335 -18.93 55.67 19.56
CA LEU A 335 -17.65 55.18 20.14
C LEU A 335 -17.48 55.53 21.64
N TYR A 336 -18.36 56.37 22.18
CA TYR A 336 -18.33 56.79 23.58
C TYR A 336 -19.10 55.84 24.51
N TYR A 337 -18.41 55.23 25.47
CA TYR A 337 -18.99 54.41 26.56
C TYR A 337 -18.16 54.54 27.85
N ASN A 338 -18.65 54.02 28.99
CA ASN A 338 -18.04 54.18 30.33
C ASN A 338 -16.74 53.34 30.50
N GLN A 339 -15.62 53.88 30.03
CA GLN A 339 -14.30 53.23 29.98
C GLN A 339 -13.51 53.25 31.31
N SER A 340 -14.21 53.07 32.44
CA SER A 340 -13.60 53.18 33.78
C SER A 340 -12.80 51.95 34.24
N GLY A 341 -12.63 50.92 33.38
CA GLY A 341 -11.91 49.67 33.71
C GLY A 341 -10.40 49.69 33.41
N PRO A 342 -9.62 48.69 33.88
CA PRO A 342 -8.20 48.55 33.53
C PRO A 342 -8.01 48.38 32.02
N LEU A 343 -6.85 48.76 31.49
CA LEU A 343 -6.54 48.59 30.06
C LEU A 343 -6.50 47.12 29.70
N MET A 344 -7.15 46.78 28.59
CA MET A 344 -7.22 45.41 28.12
C MET A 344 -5.90 45.01 27.45
N PRO A 345 -5.30 43.85 27.80
CA PRO A 345 -4.06 43.42 27.20
C PRO A 345 -4.26 43.07 25.72
N PRO A 346 -3.33 43.47 24.83
CA PRO A 346 -3.39 43.13 23.42
C PRO A 346 -3.18 41.63 23.19
N LEU A 347 -3.74 41.14 22.08
CA LEU A 347 -3.53 39.78 21.62
C LEU A 347 -2.10 39.62 21.08
N CYS A 348 -1.40 38.60 21.55
CA CYS A 348 -0.10 38.25 21.02
C CYS A 348 -0.24 37.76 19.59
N ASN A 349 0.52 38.39 18.69
CA ASN A 349 0.73 37.86 17.36
C ASN A 349 1.83 36.79 17.39
N PRO A 350 1.55 35.54 17.01
CA PRO A 350 2.58 34.49 16.97
C PRO A 350 3.59 34.71 15.84
N TYR A 351 3.33 35.66 14.93
CA TYR A 351 4.18 35.95 13.78
C TYR A 351 4.67 37.40 13.76
N THR A 352 5.84 37.63 13.17
CA THR A 352 6.34 38.96 12.80
C THR A 352 5.69 39.44 11.50
N ALA A 353 5.90 40.72 11.13
CA ALA A 353 5.43 41.25 9.85
C ALA A 353 6.05 40.53 8.63
N GLY A 354 7.20 39.86 8.80
CA GLY A 354 7.80 38.97 7.82
C GLY A 354 7.36 37.51 7.94
N LEU A 355 6.28 37.23 8.70
CA LEU A 355 5.68 35.90 8.92
C LEU A 355 6.63 34.85 9.54
N SER A 356 7.67 35.31 10.22
CA SER A 356 8.54 34.46 11.04
C SER A 356 7.95 34.30 12.44
N ASN A 357 8.27 33.20 13.13
CA ASN A 357 7.77 32.97 14.48
C ASN A 357 8.23 34.09 15.45
N ARG A 358 7.33 34.51 16.34
CA ARG A 358 7.55 35.57 17.33
C ARG A 358 7.16 35.08 18.72
N THR A 359 8.01 35.33 19.71
CA THR A 359 7.66 35.15 21.12
C THR A 359 6.84 36.34 21.63
N CYS A 360 5.76 36.07 22.36
CA CYS A 360 4.90 37.10 22.92
C CYS A 360 5.66 38.01 23.90
N ALA A 361 5.41 39.31 23.82
CA ALA A 361 5.98 40.29 24.75
C ALA A 361 5.25 40.29 26.09
N THR A 362 5.91 40.77 27.13
CA THR A 362 5.30 40.93 28.46
C THR A 362 4.08 41.86 28.37
N GLY A 363 2.92 41.38 28.85
CA GLY A 363 1.66 42.12 28.80
C GLY A 363 0.75 41.75 27.61
N GLU A 364 1.23 40.95 26.65
CA GLU A 364 0.38 40.34 25.62
C GLU A 364 -0.28 39.04 26.13
N VAL A 365 -1.46 38.71 25.60
CA VAL A 365 -2.15 37.44 25.88
C VAL A 365 -2.05 36.48 24.70
N SER A 366 -1.77 35.21 24.95
CA SER A 366 -1.72 34.18 23.89
C SER A 366 -3.10 33.87 23.32
N LEU A 367 -3.16 33.35 22.09
CA LEU A 367 -4.39 32.88 21.45
C LEU A 367 -5.19 31.90 22.34
N SER A 368 -4.51 31.00 23.05
CA SER A 368 -5.16 30.00 23.91
C SER A 368 -5.88 30.60 25.13
N ASN A 369 -5.38 31.72 25.67
CA ASN A 369 -5.83 32.26 26.95
C ASN A 369 -6.62 33.58 26.80
N ALA A 370 -6.53 34.24 25.65
CA ALA A 370 -7.08 35.57 25.42
C ALA A 370 -8.58 35.67 25.75
N SER A 371 -9.39 34.74 25.26
CA SER A 371 -10.85 34.72 25.52
C SER A 371 -11.18 34.63 27.01
N GLN A 372 -10.38 33.90 27.79
CA GLN A 372 -10.59 33.79 29.24
C GLN A 372 -10.16 35.06 29.97
N VAL A 373 -9.02 35.63 29.60
CA VAL A 373 -8.51 36.88 30.20
C VAL A 373 -9.45 38.05 29.93
N TRP A 374 -9.95 38.18 28.70
CA TRP A 374 -10.82 39.30 28.31
C TRP A 374 -12.20 39.28 28.94
N ARG A 375 -12.66 38.17 29.53
CA ARG A 375 -13.93 38.13 30.29
C ARG A 375 -13.96 39.12 31.45
N GLY A 376 -12.81 39.39 32.07
CA GLY A 376 -12.70 40.36 33.16
C GLY A 376 -12.88 41.83 32.72
N TYR A 377 -12.97 42.09 31.42
CA TYR A 377 -13.04 43.43 30.84
C TYR A 377 -14.42 43.73 30.22
N ILE A 378 -15.36 42.77 30.29
CA ILE A 378 -16.72 42.91 29.76
C ILE A 378 -17.54 43.82 30.68
N CYS A 379 -18.18 44.83 30.09
CA CYS A 379 -19.18 45.64 30.78
C CYS A 379 -20.58 45.02 30.66
N GLN A 380 -21.48 45.36 31.58
CA GLN A 380 -22.91 45.24 31.32
C GLN A 380 -23.29 46.27 30.26
N ALA A 381 -24.10 45.90 29.28
CA ALA A 381 -24.48 46.76 28.17
C ALA A 381 -26.00 46.99 28.14
N ALA A 382 -26.39 48.20 27.76
CA ALA A 382 -27.75 48.55 27.37
C ALA A 382 -27.79 48.84 25.87
N VAL A 383 -28.89 48.51 25.21
CA VAL A 383 -29.06 48.79 23.78
C VAL A 383 -29.69 50.16 23.61
N VAL A 384 -28.97 51.08 22.99
CA VAL A 384 -29.43 52.45 22.70
C VAL A 384 -29.33 52.65 21.19
N SER A 385 -30.46 52.99 20.55
CA SER A 385 -30.53 53.20 19.10
C SER A 385 -29.95 52.03 18.27
N GLY A 386 -30.16 50.79 18.73
CA GLY A 386 -29.69 49.58 18.06
C GLY A 386 -28.22 49.20 18.30
N SER A 387 -27.46 49.97 19.10
CA SER A 387 -26.07 49.68 19.45
C SER A 387 -25.91 49.37 20.94
N GLU A 388 -25.04 48.42 21.28
CA GLU A 388 -24.69 48.11 22.67
C GLU A 388 -23.79 49.20 23.26
N ILE A 389 -24.14 49.72 24.43
CA ILE A 389 -23.37 50.73 25.17
C ILE A 389 -23.16 50.24 26.60
N CYS A 390 -21.92 50.30 27.09
CA CYS A 390 -21.59 49.92 28.47
C CYS A 390 -22.28 50.81 29.51
N THR A 391 -23.02 50.20 30.44
CA THR A 391 -23.63 50.85 31.60
C THR A 391 -22.78 50.72 32.87
N THR A 392 -21.96 49.68 32.98
CA THR A 392 -20.99 49.49 34.08
C THR A 392 -19.55 49.74 33.61
N ALA A 393 -18.61 49.81 34.57
CA ALA A 393 -17.19 49.85 34.25
C ALA A 393 -16.78 48.61 33.43
N GLY A 394 -16.06 48.85 32.34
CA GLY A 394 -15.52 47.81 31.45
C GLY A 394 -14.91 48.44 30.19
N ARG A 395 -14.28 47.62 29.35
CA ARG A 395 -13.59 48.05 28.13
C ARG A 395 -14.22 47.53 26.84
N VAL A 396 -15.07 46.50 26.92
CA VAL A 396 -15.74 45.90 25.77
C VAL A 396 -17.18 45.52 26.08
N THR A 397 -18.07 45.67 25.10
CA THR A 397 -19.45 45.18 25.17
C THR A 397 -19.51 43.66 24.94
N PRO A 398 -20.59 42.98 25.36
CA PRO A 398 -20.78 41.56 25.11
C PRO A 398 -20.72 41.18 23.62
N GLY A 399 -21.23 42.02 22.72
CA GLY A 399 -21.17 41.82 21.27
C GLY A 399 -19.76 41.87 20.71
N ILE A 400 -18.98 42.91 21.06
CA ILE A 400 -17.58 43.04 20.62
C ILE A 400 -16.74 41.90 21.19
N TYR A 401 -16.93 41.55 22.46
CA TYR A 401 -16.25 40.40 23.08
C TYR A 401 -16.52 39.10 22.30
N LYS A 402 -17.77 38.83 21.90
CA LYS A 402 -18.10 37.63 21.11
C LYS A 402 -17.37 37.62 19.77
N GLN A 403 -17.32 38.76 19.07
CA GLN A 403 -16.61 38.89 17.81
C GLN A 403 -15.09 38.67 17.98
N MET A 404 -14.50 39.28 19.00
CA MET A 404 -13.08 39.09 19.34
C MET A 404 -12.76 37.63 19.71
N ALA A 405 -13.63 36.99 20.50
CA ALA A 405 -13.46 35.59 20.88
C ALA A 405 -13.56 34.66 19.65
N ALA A 406 -14.47 34.94 18.72
CA ALA A 406 -14.56 34.21 17.45
C ALA A 406 -13.28 34.40 16.61
N ALA A 407 -12.77 35.63 16.51
CA ALA A 407 -11.51 35.93 15.82
C ALA A 407 -10.32 35.18 16.41
N VAL A 408 -10.22 35.12 17.74
CA VAL A 408 -9.19 34.35 18.44
C VAL A 408 -9.33 32.86 18.18
N ASN A 409 -10.55 32.32 18.25
CA ASN A 409 -10.79 30.88 18.07
C ASN A 409 -10.40 30.42 16.65
N VAL A 410 -10.77 31.20 15.63
CA VAL A 410 -10.38 30.90 14.24
C VAL A 410 -8.88 31.09 14.02
N SER A 411 -8.29 32.17 14.56
CA SER A 411 -6.83 32.38 14.52
C SER A 411 -6.07 31.20 15.15
N GLN A 412 -6.58 30.69 16.28
CA GLN A 412 -6.03 29.53 16.97
C GLN A 412 -6.20 28.25 16.14
N GLY A 413 -7.37 28.02 15.54
CA GLY A 413 -7.59 26.88 14.65
C GLY A 413 -6.59 26.83 13.51
N ILE A 414 -6.44 27.95 12.76
CA ILE A 414 -5.48 28.08 11.67
C ILE A 414 -4.04 27.86 12.16
N TYR A 415 -3.68 28.42 13.32
CA TYR A 415 -2.35 28.26 13.92
C TYR A 415 -2.04 26.79 14.27
N LEU A 416 -3.00 26.06 14.82
CA LEU A 416 -2.82 24.67 15.23
C LEU A 416 -2.67 23.69 14.06
N TYR A 417 -3.11 24.03 12.86
CA TYR A 417 -2.88 23.24 11.64
C TYR A 417 -1.47 23.44 11.03
N GLY A 418 -0.70 24.43 11.51
CA GLY A 418 0.65 24.70 11.04
C GLY A 418 1.56 23.46 11.01
N PRO A 419 1.72 22.72 12.13
CA PRO A 419 2.55 21.51 12.17
C PRO A 419 2.11 20.41 11.19
N PHE A 420 0.80 20.24 10.99
CA PHE A 420 0.28 19.26 10.01
C PHE A 420 0.71 19.63 8.59
N LEU A 421 0.57 20.90 8.20
CA LEU A 421 0.97 21.36 6.88
C LEU A 421 2.49 21.31 6.69
N THR A 422 3.29 21.56 7.74
CA THR A 422 4.74 21.33 7.72
C THR A 422 5.06 19.85 7.52
N GLY A 423 4.31 18.95 8.17
CA GLY A 423 4.44 17.50 7.99
C GLY A 423 4.09 17.00 6.58
N LEU A 424 3.28 17.77 5.84
CA LEU A 424 3.01 17.53 4.41
C LEU A 424 4.12 18.09 3.51
N GLU A 425 4.72 19.22 3.89
CA GLU A 425 5.84 19.84 3.17
C GLU A 425 7.13 19.01 3.27
N ASP A 426 7.46 18.51 4.46
CA ASP A 426 8.68 17.73 4.72
C ASP A 426 8.49 16.21 4.56
N CYS A 427 7.30 15.79 4.10
CA CYS A 427 6.89 14.40 3.94
C CYS A 427 7.00 13.53 5.21
N THR A 428 7.09 14.12 6.42
CA THR A 428 7.16 13.37 7.69
C THR A 428 5.98 12.41 7.83
N PHE A 429 4.80 12.81 7.35
CA PHE A 429 3.61 11.97 7.34
C PHE A 429 3.80 10.67 6.54
N VAL A 430 4.36 10.77 5.34
CA VAL A 430 4.65 9.61 4.48
C VAL A 430 5.71 8.74 5.12
N ARG A 431 6.75 9.35 5.69
CA ARG A 431 7.82 8.64 6.40
C ARG A 431 7.30 7.83 7.59
N GLN A 432 6.41 8.41 8.39
CA GLN A 432 5.75 7.68 9.48
C GLN A 432 4.89 6.53 8.96
N THR A 433 4.11 6.77 7.90
CA THR A 433 3.27 5.76 7.26
C THR A 433 4.10 4.58 6.74
N PHE A 434 5.22 4.84 6.06
CA PHE A 434 6.12 3.80 5.54
C PHE A 434 6.87 3.06 6.62
N THR A 435 7.26 3.76 7.70
CA THR A 435 7.84 3.10 8.88
C THR A 435 6.86 2.09 9.47
N GLU A 436 5.59 2.48 9.59
CA GLU A 436 4.53 1.61 10.11
C GLU A 436 4.25 0.42 9.16
N ILE A 437 4.15 0.68 7.85
CA ILE A 437 3.97 -0.37 6.83
C ILE A 437 5.14 -1.36 6.87
N ASN A 438 6.38 -0.87 6.89
CA ASN A 438 7.56 -1.71 6.91
C ASN A 438 7.65 -2.56 8.18
N ASN A 439 7.37 -1.99 9.35
CA ASN A 439 7.51 -2.71 10.61
C ASN A 439 6.37 -3.70 10.86
N ASN A 440 5.13 -3.33 10.53
CA ASN A 440 3.96 -4.08 10.97
C ASN A 440 3.26 -4.87 9.86
N TYR A 441 3.46 -4.53 8.59
CA TYR A 441 2.75 -5.14 7.46
C TYR A 441 3.66 -5.94 6.52
N CYS A 442 4.84 -5.41 6.20
CA CYS A 442 5.79 -6.03 5.29
C CYS A 442 6.23 -7.47 5.66
N PRO A 443 6.54 -7.81 6.94
CA PRO A 443 6.90 -9.17 7.31
C PRO A 443 5.79 -10.18 7.00
N GLY A 444 4.53 -9.80 7.24
CA GLY A 444 3.36 -10.62 6.92
C GLY A 444 3.17 -10.78 5.41
N LEU A 445 3.27 -9.68 4.66
CA LEU A 445 3.16 -9.69 3.19
C LEU A 445 4.23 -10.58 2.54
N GLU A 446 5.49 -10.46 2.96
CA GLU A 446 6.59 -11.28 2.44
C GLU A 446 6.42 -12.76 2.81
N GLN A 447 6.08 -13.06 4.07
CA GLN A 447 5.90 -14.43 4.52
C GLN A 447 4.70 -15.12 3.86
N HIS A 448 3.57 -14.45 3.75
CA HIS A 448 2.34 -15.05 3.22
C HIS A 448 2.37 -15.16 1.69
N SER A 449 2.95 -14.19 0.98
CA SER A 449 3.21 -14.33 -0.46
C SER A 449 4.16 -15.50 -0.75
N LYS A 450 5.16 -15.72 0.13
CA LYS A 450 6.04 -16.89 0.05
C LYS A 450 5.29 -18.21 0.19
N TRP A 451 4.35 -18.31 1.12
CA TRP A 451 3.55 -19.53 1.31
C TRP A 451 2.70 -19.88 0.10
N ILE A 452 2.17 -18.87 -0.61
CA ILE A 452 1.39 -19.10 -1.84
C ILE A 452 2.24 -19.78 -2.90
N TYR A 453 3.42 -19.21 -3.25
CA TYR A 453 4.24 -19.82 -4.29
C TYR A 453 4.78 -21.19 -3.87
N VAL A 454 5.15 -21.39 -2.60
CA VAL A 454 5.59 -22.70 -2.08
C VAL A 454 4.47 -23.73 -2.20
N GLY A 455 3.25 -23.37 -1.81
CA GLY A 455 2.06 -24.22 -1.93
C GLY A 455 1.77 -24.59 -3.38
N LEU A 456 1.79 -23.60 -4.29
CA LEU A 456 1.57 -23.85 -5.72
C LEU A 456 2.64 -24.77 -6.31
N VAL A 457 3.93 -24.57 -6.00
CA VAL A 457 5.01 -25.44 -6.49
C VAL A 457 4.85 -26.86 -5.97
N MET A 458 4.52 -27.02 -4.68
CA MET A 458 4.31 -28.33 -4.06
C MET A 458 3.15 -29.09 -4.71
N VAL A 459 1.99 -28.44 -4.91
CA VAL A 459 0.82 -29.07 -5.55
C VAL A 459 1.12 -29.40 -7.01
N SER A 460 1.73 -28.47 -7.74
CA SER A 460 2.06 -28.65 -9.17
C SER A 460 2.99 -29.84 -9.38
N THR A 461 4.08 -29.91 -8.60
CA THR A 461 5.06 -30.99 -8.70
C THR A 461 4.48 -32.34 -8.27
N ALA A 462 3.69 -32.37 -7.19
CA ALA A 462 3.02 -33.58 -6.73
C ALA A 462 2.03 -34.15 -7.76
N VAL A 463 1.18 -33.30 -8.36
CA VAL A 463 0.25 -33.72 -9.40
C VAL A 463 1.00 -34.12 -10.66
N MET A 464 1.99 -33.35 -11.11
CA MET A 464 2.86 -33.68 -12.25
C MET A 464 3.43 -35.11 -12.15
N LEU A 465 4.03 -35.43 -11.01
CA LEU A 465 4.60 -36.75 -10.76
C LEU A 465 3.50 -37.82 -10.66
N SER A 466 2.36 -37.49 -10.05
CA SER A 466 1.20 -38.40 -9.98
C SER A 466 0.69 -38.80 -11.37
N LEU A 467 0.64 -37.87 -12.32
CA LEU A 467 0.22 -38.15 -13.70
C LEU A 467 1.15 -39.16 -14.38
N ILE A 468 2.47 -39.01 -14.23
CA ILE A 468 3.46 -39.93 -14.78
C ILE A 468 3.26 -41.33 -14.18
N PHE A 469 3.15 -41.42 -12.86
CA PHE A 469 3.01 -42.70 -12.17
C PHE A 469 1.64 -43.35 -12.36
N TRP A 470 0.56 -42.60 -12.63
CA TRP A 470 -0.72 -43.18 -13.03
C TRP A 470 -0.60 -43.94 -14.35
N VAL A 471 0.09 -43.38 -15.34
CA VAL A 471 0.30 -44.06 -16.64
C VAL A 471 1.13 -45.33 -16.45
N ILE A 472 2.20 -45.27 -15.67
CA ILE A 472 3.07 -46.43 -15.38
C ILE A 472 2.29 -47.52 -14.63
N TYR A 473 1.60 -47.17 -13.54
CA TYR A 473 0.85 -48.11 -12.73
C TYR A 473 -0.31 -48.74 -13.50
N ALA A 474 -1.07 -47.95 -14.27
CA ALA A 474 -2.18 -48.44 -15.08
C ALA A 474 -1.71 -49.40 -16.18
N ARG A 475 -0.50 -49.17 -16.74
CA ARG A 475 0.15 -50.06 -17.70
C ARG A 475 0.58 -51.37 -17.04
N GLU A 476 1.36 -51.33 -15.96
CA GLU A 476 1.83 -52.53 -15.24
C GLU A 476 0.67 -53.39 -14.73
N ARG A 477 -0.39 -52.75 -14.23
CA ARG A 477 -1.60 -53.48 -13.81
C ARG A 477 -2.29 -54.22 -14.95
N ARG A 478 -2.32 -53.63 -16.15
CA ARG A 478 -2.89 -54.26 -17.34
C ARG A 478 -2.08 -55.50 -17.71
N HIS A 479 -0.75 -55.39 -17.69
CA HIS A 479 0.15 -56.54 -17.93
C HIS A 479 -0.07 -57.65 -16.89
N ARG A 480 -0.24 -57.31 -15.61
CA ARG A 480 -0.57 -58.30 -14.56
C ARG A 480 -1.89 -59.04 -14.83
N LYS A 481 -2.94 -58.34 -15.28
CA LYS A 481 -4.24 -58.97 -15.63
C LYS A 481 -4.12 -59.88 -16.84
N TYR A 482 -3.45 -59.44 -17.91
CA TYR A 482 -3.22 -60.27 -19.10
C TYR A 482 -2.39 -61.52 -18.77
N ASN A 483 -1.32 -61.40 -17.99
CA ASN A 483 -0.51 -62.55 -17.57
C ASN A 483 -1.34 -63.55 -16.74
N LYS A 484 -2.18 -63.09 -15.81
CA LYS A 484 -3.06 -63.98 -15.02
C LYS A 484 -4.09 -64.72 -15.89
N GLN A 485 -4.65 -64.07 -16.92
CA GLN A 485 -5.60 -64.69 -17.84
C GLN A 485 -4.93 -65.75 -18.73
N PHE A 486 -3.71 -65.46 -19.23
CA PHE A 486 -2.92 -66.43 -20.02
C PHE A 486 -2.51 -67.67 -19.23
N ILE A 487 -2.14 -67.51 -17.96
CA ILE A 487 -1.83 -68.65 -17.07
C ILE A 487 -3.07 -69.55 -16.86
N HIS A 488 -4.26 -68.96 -16.79
CA HIS A 488 -5.51 -69.72 -16.60
C HIS A 488 -6.02 -70.41 -17.89
N SER A 489 -5.66 -69.92 -19.08
CA SER A 489 -6.15 -70.44 -20.37
C SER A 489 -5.33 -71.60 -20.96
N GLY A 490 -4.31 -72.10 -20.26
CA GLY A 490 -3.64 -73.37 -20.59
C GLY A 490 -2.82 -73.42 -21.88
N GLN A 491 -2.47 -72.27 -22.49
CA GLN A 491 -1.56 -72.24 -23.64
C GLN A 491 -0.09 -72.34 -23.19
N PRO A 492 0.79 -73.03 -23.96
CA PRO A 492 2.18 -73.26 -23.55
C PRO A 492 2.92 -71.92 -23.39
N PRO A 493 3.76 -71.76 -22.36
CA PRO A 493 4.37 -70.48 -22.05
C PRO A 493 5.40 -70.11 -23.12
N LEU A 494 5.27 -68.90 -23.70
CA LEU A 494 6.43 -68.18 -24.23
C LEU A 494 7.42 -67.96 -23.07
N PRO A 495 8.74 -68.04 -23.30
CA PRO A 495 9.72 -68.09 -22.22
C PRO A 495 9.58 -66.85 -21.34
N LEU A 496 9.34 -67.10 -20.05
CA LEU A 496 9.32 -66.11 -19.00
C LEU A 496 10.72 -65.48 -18.89
N GLN A 497 10.90 -64.29 -19.46
CA GLN A 497 11.97 -63.39 -19.02
C GLN A 497 11.39 -62.45 -17.98
N GLU A 498 11.47 -62.88 -16.73
CA GLU A 498 11.44 -61.99 -15.58
C GLU A 498 12.66 -61.07 -15.71
N LYS A 499 12.44 -59.76 -15.74
CA LYS A 499 13.58 -58.83 -15.62
C LYS A 499 14.12 -59.00 -14.20
N ALA A 500 15.25 -59.70 -14.09
CA ALA A 500 16.04 -59.79 -12.87
C ALA A 500 16.35 -58.36 -12.36
N PRO A 501 16.49 -58.19 -11.03
CA PRO A 501 16.55 -56.89 -10.35
C PRO A 501 17.57 -55.89 -10.92
#